data_AF-A0A1A9FZ61-F1
#
_entry.id   AF-A0A1A9FZ61-F1
#
_cell.length_a   1.000
_cell.length_b   1.000
_cell.length_c   1.000
_cell.angle_alpha   90.00
_cell.angle_beta   90.00
_cell.angle_gamma   90.00
#
_symmetry.space_group_name_H-M   'P 1'
#
loop_
_entity.id
_entity.type
_entity.pdbx_description
1 polymer ?
#
loop_
_entity_poly.entity_id
_entity_poly.type
_entity_poly.pdbx_seq_one_letter_code
_entity_poly.pdbx_strand_id
1 'polypeptide(L)'
;MKNIKARHIGSKEINGRPVGFFTPPHGEPDFLWVEVEALAGAFLPEDAARRMLEHCQNFDRDNRPVVAAQNGSSIVTIMCHAMAQGLCGAIDQLLHDYQKSDDEWGGGPAETAYCVAAGQMMADHWPLPIVQLAEAFHNQGGPFMRGGK
;
A
#
# COMPACT_ATOMS: atom_id res chain seq x y z
N MET A 1 -6.57 -12.39 -18.97
CA MET A 1 -6.76 -11.04 -18.42
C MET A 1 -5.91 -10.06 -19.23
N LYS A 2 -6.39 -8.85 -19.56
CA LYS A 2 -5.49 -7.83 -20.15
C LYS A 2 -4.44 -7.47 -19.10
N ASN A 3 -3.18 -7.48 -19.50
CA ASN A 3 -2.06 -7.17 -18.61
C ASN A 3 -2.01 -5.66 -18.38
N ILE A 4 -2.68 -5.17 -17.33
CA ILE A 4 -2.74 -3.74 -16.99
C ILE A 4 -1.50 -3.45 -16.16
N LYS A 5 -0.62 -2.58 -16.68
CA LYS A 5 0.57 -2.15 -15.94
C LYS A 5 0.18 -1.05 -14.95
N ALA A 6 0.68 -1.16 -13.72
CA ALA A 6 0.62 -0.08 -12.74
C ALA A 6 1.37 1.15 -13.27
N ARG A 7 0.80 2.33 -13.05
CA ARG A 7 1.39 3.62 -13.44
C ARG A 7 1.62 4.45 -12.19
N HIS A 8 2.80 5.06 -12.08
CA HIS A 8 3.07 6.03 -11.03
C HIS A 8 2.14 7.24 -11.20
N ILE A 9 1.44 7.60 -10.13
CA ILE A 9 0.50 8.71 -10.07
C ILE A 9 1.16 9.95 -9.45
N GLY A 10 1.96 9.73 -8.42
CA GLY A 10 2.66 10.79 -7.69
C GLY A 10 3.19 10.26 -6.36
N SER A 11 3.81 11.13 -5.59
CA SER A 11 4.36 10.78 -4.28
C SER A 11 3.80 11.71 -3.21
N LYS A 12 3.68 11.20 -1.98
CA LYS A 12 3.31 11.98 -0.80
C LYS A 12 4.38 11.84 0.28
N GLU A 13 4.62 12.90 1.03
CA GLU A 13 5.49 12.83 2.20
C GLU A 13 4.78 12.10 3.34
N ILE A 14 5.42 11.05 3.86
CA ILE A 14 4.99 10.29 5.04
C ILE A 14 6.20 10.23 5.98
N ASN A 15 6.04 10.77 7.19
CA ASN A 15 7.11 10.87 8.19
C ASN A 15 8.44 11.43 7.63
N GLY A 16 8.36 12.53 6.87
CA GLY A 16 9.53 13.20 6.28
C GLY A 16 10.15 12.48 5.08
N ARG A 17 9.53 11.41 4.56
CA ARG A 17 10.02 10.68 3.39
C ARG A 17 9.00 10.64 2.25
N PRO A 18 9.44 10.79 0.98
CA PRO A 18 8.55 10.64 -0.16
C PRO A 18 8.19 9.16 -0.36
N VAL A 19 6.89 8.88 -0.50
CA VAL A 19 6.35 7.55 -0.79
C VAL A 19 5.52 7.60 -2.07
N GLY A 20 5.84 6.73 -3.03
CA GLY A 20 5.17 6.67 -4.33
C GLY A 20 3.83 5.93 -4.31
N PHE A 21 2.86 6.44 -5.06
CA PHE A 21 1.53 5.87 -5.25
C PHE A 21 1.26 5.54 -6.73
N PHE A 22 0.53 4.45 -6.97
CA PHE A 22 0.39 3.82 -8.26
C PHE A 22 -1.05 3.41 -8.53
N THR A 23 -1.44 3.39 -9.81
CA THR A 23 -2.70 2.74 -10.19
C THR A 23 -2.64 1.23 -9.93
N PRO A 24 -3.78 0.60 -9.59
CA PRO A 24 -3.86 -0.85 -9.52
C PRO A 24 -3.40 -1.51 -10.83
N PRO A 25 -2.67 -2.65 -10.77
CA PRO A 25 -2.26 -3.43 -11.94
C PRO A 25 -3.38 -4.33 -12.50
N HIS A 26 -4.64 -3.88 -12.41
CA HIS A 26 -5.82 -4.58 -12.90
C HIS A 26 -6.95 -3.60 -13.24
N GLY A 27 -8.07 -4.12 -13.77
CA GLY A 27 -9.18 -3.31 -14.28
C GLY A 27 -10.34 -3.10 -13.32
N GLU A 28 -10.36 -3.80 -12.18
CA GLU A 28 -11.38 -3.63 -11.15
C GLU A 28 -11.15 -2.33 -10.36
N PRO A 29 -12.21 -1.63 -9.92
CA PRO A 29 -12.10 -0.53 -8.98
C PRO A 29 -11.38 -0.97 -7.71
N ASP A 30 -10.35 -0.22 -7.33
CA ASP A 30 -9.51 -0.45 -6.16
C ASP A 30 -8.82 0.87 -5.77
N PHE A 31 -8.30 0.91 -4.56
CA PHE A 31 -7.52 2.03 -4.04
C PHE A 31 -6.14 2.07 -4.72
N LEU A 32 -5.48 3.23 -4.63
CA LEU A 32 -4.10 3.35 -5.10
C LEU A 32 -3.19 2.36 -4.37
N TRP A 33 -2.29 1.76 -5.14
CA TRP A 33 -1.21 0.92 -4.65
C TRP A 33 -0.03 1.78 -4.23
N VAL A 34 0.84 1.27 -3.35
CA VAL A 34 1.91 2.06 -2.73
C VAL A 34 3.25 1.35 -2.79
N GLU A 35 4.32 2.13 -2.91
CA GLU A 35 5.71 1.65 -2.87
C GLU A 35 6.08 1.07 -1.51
N VAL A 36 6.43 -0.22 -1.49
CA VAL A 36 6.63 -1.00 -0.26
C VAL A 36 7.83 -0.51 0.55
N GLU A 37 8.99 -0.43 -0.08
CA GLU A 37 10.25 -0.10 0.62
C GLU A 37 10.26 1.35 1.10
N ALA A 38 9.75 2.29 0.28
CA ALA A 38 9.63 3.68 0.67
C ALA A 38 8.66 3.86 1.85
N LEU A 39 7.52 3.16 1.85
CA LEU A 39 6.57 3.20 2.96
C LEU A 39 7.18 2.63 4.25
N ALA A 40 7.83 1.46 4.18
CA ALA A 40 8.50 0.88 5.33
C ALA A 40 9.63 1.78 5.84
N GLY A 41 10.43 2.34 4.93
CA GLY A 41 11.55 3.24 5.22
C GLY A 41 11.13 4.58 5.80
N ALA A 42 9.86 4.98 5.66
CA ALA A 42 9.32 6.14 6.37
C ALA A 42 9.33 5.94 7.89
N PHE A 43 9.26 4.70 8.38
CA PHE A 43 9.15 4.41 9.83
C PHE A 43 10.30 3.56 10.38
N LEU A 44 10.99 2.82 9.52
CA LEU A 44 12.03 1.88 9.90
C LEU A 44 13.42 2.31 9.39
N PRO A 45 14.50 1.88 10.07
CA PRO A 45 15.84 1.89 9.49
C PRO A 45 15.91 1.16 8.15
N GLU A 46 16.86 1.55 7.30
CA GLU A 46 16.96 1.09 5.92
C GLU A 46 17.07 -0.45 5.79
N ASP A 47 17.83 -1.10 6.67
CA ASP A 47 17.99 -2.55 6.68
C ASP A 47 16.69 -3.28 7.07
N ALA A 48 15.89 -2.70 7.97
CA ALA A 48 14.60 -3.24 8.36
C ALA A 48 13.55 -3.02 7.25
N ALA A 49 13.56 -1.85 6.60
CA ALA A 49 12.69 -1.57 5.46
C ALA A 49 12.91 -2.56 4.30
N ARG A 50 14.18 -2.85 3.96
CA ARG A 50 14.51 -3.86 2.95
C ARG A 50 14.05 -5.27 3.34
N ARG A 51 14.19 -5.65 4.62
CA ARG A 51 13.67 -6.93 5.11
C ARG A 51 12.14 -7.01 4.98
N MET A 52 11.41 -5.92 5.26
CA MET A 52 9.97 -5.89 5.06
C MET A 52 9.59 -6.04 3.58
N LEU A 53 10.33 -5.39 2.67
CA LEU A 53 10.16 -5.60 1.23
C LEU A 53 10.33 -7.08 0.86
N GLU A 54 11.41 -7.72 1.32
CA GLU A 54 11.69 -9.14 1.07
C GLU A 54 10.57 -10.04 1.60
N HIS A 55 10.03 -9.75 2.78
CA HIS A 55 8.90 -10.48 3.34
C HIS A 55 7.64 -10.33 2.49
N CYS A 56 7.31 -9.11 2.03
CA CYS A 56 6.17 -8.88 1.15
C CYS A 56 6.32 -9.60 -0.19
N GLN A 57 7.52 -9.63 -0.77
CA GLN A 57 7.81 -10.36 -2.02
C GLN A 57 7.71 -11.89 -1.86
N ASN A 58 7.91 -12.40 -0.64
CA ASN A 58 7.88 -13.82 -0.32
C ASN A 58 6.61 -14.28 0.40
N PHE A 59 5.63 -13.40 0.63
CA PHE A 59 4.43 -13.68 1.43
C PHE A 59 3.66 -14.90 0.93
N ASP A 60 3.37 -14.92 -0.38
CA ASP A 60 2.88 -16.09 -1.09
C ASP A 60 3.64 -16.15 -2.42
N ARG A 61 4.48 -17.17 -2.58
CA ARG A 61 5.32 -17.34 -3.78
C ARG A 61 4.50 -17.72 -5.01
N ASP A 62 3.37 -18.38 -4.80
CA ASP A 62 2.50 -18.89 -5.85
C ASP A 62 1.45 -17.83 -6.26
N ASN A 63 1.03 -16.99 -5.30
CA ASN A 63 0.11 -15.87 -5.51
C ASN A 63 0.73 -14.58 -4.97
N ARG A 64 1.75 -14.06 -5.65
CA ARG A 64 2.46 -12.85 -5.22
C ARG A 64 1.48 -11.69 -5.09
N PRO A 65 1.24 -11.15 -3.88
CA PRO A 65 0.28 -10.07 -3.69
C PRO A 65 0.92 -8.68 -3.92
N VAL A 66 2.13 -8.67 -4.51
CA VAL A 66 2.91 -7.47 -4.84
C VAL A 66 3.36 -7.53 -6.30
N VAL A 67 3.58 -6.36 -6.89
CA VAL A 67 3.95 -6.22 -8.30
C VAL A 67 5.14 -5.27 -8.46
N ALA A 68 5.97 -5.51 -9.47
CA ALA A 68 7.01 -4.56 -9.87
C ALA A 68 6.42 -3.44 -10.73
N ALA A 69 6.71 -2.19 -10.40
CA ALA A 69 6.29 -1.01 -11.15
C ALA A 69 7.47 -0.09 -11.44
N GLN A 70 7.33 0.73 -12.47
CA GLN A 70 8.34 1.74 -12.82
C GLN A 70 8.07 3.04 -12.06
N ASN A 71 9.09 3.58 -11.38
CA ASN A 71 9.09 4.90 -10.76
C ASN A 71 10.30 5.69 -11.28
N GLY A 72 10.08 6.53 -12.30
CA GLY A 72 11.17 7.21 -13.00
C GLY A 72 12.12 6.22 -13.68
N SER A 73 13.41 6.27 -13.32
CA SER A 73 14.43 5.33 -13.79
C SER A 73 14.56 4.06 -12.94
N SER A 74 13.82 3.96 -11.84
CA SER A 74 13.89 2.84 -10.89
C SER A 74 12.74 1.85 -11.10
N ILE A 75 12.99 0.60 -10.73
CA ILE A 75 11.95 -0.42 -10.57
C ILE A 75 11.71 -0.60 -9.09
N VAL A 76 10.46 -0.47 -8.68
CA VAL A 76 10.02 -0.56 -7.28
C VAL A 76 9.02 -1.69 -7.12
N THR A 77 8.87 -2.20 -5.90
CA THR A 77 7.78 -3.13 -5.57
C THR A 77 6.63 -2.34 -4.98
N ILE A 78 5.42 -2.62 -5.43
CA ILE A 78 4.19 -1.98 -4.95
C ILE A 78 3.23 -3.04 -4.40
N MET A 79 2.39 -2.63 -3.46
CA MET A 79 1.35 -3.46 -2.85
C MET A 79 0.00 -2.73 -2.81
N CYS A 80 -1.08 -3.49 -2.67
CA CYS A 80 -2.42 -2.94 -2.49
C CYS A 80 -2.60 -2.24 -1.14
N HIS A 81 -3.63 -1.41 -1.04
CA HIS A 81 -3.92 -0.62 0.15
C HIS A 81 -4.06 -1.47 1.44
N ALA A 82 -4.78 -2.58 1.37
CA ALA A 82 -4.99 -3.45 2.54
C ALA A 82 -3.70 -4.03 3.11
N MET A 83 -2.78 -4.45 2.22
CA MET A 83 -1.48 -4.93 2.66
C MET A 83 -0.64 -3.82 3.27
N ALA A 84 -0.73 -2.60 2.74
CA ALA A 84 -0.01 -1.46 3.28
C ALA A 84 -0.52 -1.07 4.68
N GLN A 85 -1.84 -1.13 4.92
CA GLN A 85 -2.40 -0.97 6.27
C GLN A 85 -1.88 -2.06 7.21
N GLY A 86 -1.91 -3.33 6.79
CA GLY A 86 -1.37 -4.44 7.59
C GLY A 86 0.13 -4.32 7.88
N LEU A 87 0.92 -3.84 6.91
CA LEU A 87 2.35 -3.54 7.09
C LEU A 87 2.55 -2.44 8.15
N CYS A 88 1.81 -1.34 8.04
CA CYS A 88 1.91 -0.24 8.99
C CYS A 88 1.46 -0.66 10.40
N GLY A 89 0.36 -1.41 10.52
CA GLY A 89 -0.08 -1.95 11.81
C GLY A 89 0.96 -2.88 12.46
N ALA A 90 1.64 -3.71 11.67
CA ALA A 90 2.75 -4.52 12.17
C ALA A 90 3.93 -3.66 12.65
N ILE A 91 4.25 -2.57 11.94
CA ILE A 91 5.27 -1.60 12.36
C ILE A 91 4.88 -0.92 13.67
N ASP A 92 3.62 -0.49 13.80
CA ASP A 92 3.11 0.16 15.01
C ASP A 92 3.18 -0.79 16.22
N GLN A 93 2.83 -2.07 16.05
CA GLN A 93 3.01 -3.08 17.08
C GLN A 93 4.48 -3.25 17.47
N LEU A 94 5.40 -3.28 16.49
CA LEU A 94 6.83 -3.48 16.72
C LEU A 94 7.52 -2.30 17.42
N LEU A 95 7.16 -1.07 17.05
CA LEU A 95 7.84 0.13 17.53
C LEU A 95 7.24 0.70 18.82
N HIS A 96 5.93 0.52 19.00
CA HIS A 96 5.19 1.22 20.05
C HIS A 96 4.42 0.29 20.98
N ASP A 97 4.52 -1.03 20.78
CA ASP A 97 3.64 -2.01 21.42
C ASP A 97 2.18 -1.57 21.34
N TYR A 98 1.80 -1.01 20.18
CA TYR A 98 0.51 -0.36 20.02
C TYR A 98 -0.63 -1.38 20.23
N GLN A 99 -1.29 -1.28 21.38
CA GLN A 99 -2.48 -2.02 21.71
C GLN A 99 -3.67 -1.14 21.35
N LYS A 100 -4.37 -1.49 20.27
CA LYS A 100 -5.60 -0.79 19.90
C LYS A 100 -6.61 -0.93 21.04
N SER A 101 -7.08 0.17 21.62
CA SER A 101 -8.19 0.14 22.57
C SER A 101 -9.53 0.03 21.83
N ASP A 102 -10.52 -0.60 22.46
CA ASP A 102 -11.84 -0.85 21.86
C ASP A 102 -12.60 0.45 21.47
N ASP A 103 -12.20 1.60 22.01
CA ASP A 103 -12.78 2.92 21.75
C ASP A 103 -12.00 3.77 20.73
N GLU A 104 -10.82 3.32 20.30
CA GLU A 104 -10.05 3.98 19.24
C GLU A 104 -10.48 3.49 17.86
N TRP A 105 -11.17 4.37 17.12
CA TRP A 105 -11.46 4.20 15.69
C TRP A 105 -10.24 4.45 14.78
N GLY A 106 -9.03 4.49 15.35
CA GLY A 106 -7.77 4.78 14.66
C GLY A 106 -6.85 3.56 14.50
N GLY A 107 -5.84 3.72 13.65
CA GLY A 107 -4.66 2.86 13.64
C GLY A 107 -3.53 3.49 14.46
N GLY A 108 -2.42 2.77 14.64
CA GLY A 108 -1.22 3.37 15.24
C GLY A 108 -0.64 4.52 14.40
N PRO A 109 0.43 5.20 14.88
CA PRO A 109 1.01 6.34 14.19
C PRO A 109 1.37 6.09 12.71
N ALA A 110 1.93 4.94 12.38
CA ALA A 110 2.30 4.60 11.01
C ALA A 110 1.07 4.35 10.14
N GLU A 111 0.10 3.56 10.63
CA GLU A 111 -1.13 3.26 9.91
C GLU A 111 -1.94 4.52 9.65
N THR A 112 -2.08 5.39 10.67
CA THR A 112 -2.80 6.65 10.56
C THR A 112 -2.13 7.59 9.54
N ALA A 113 -0.81 7.76 9.62
CA ALA A 113 -0.07 8.60 8.67
C ALA A 113 -0.21 8.10 7.23
N TYR A 114 -0.14 6.78 7.02
CA TYR A 114 -0.37 6.17 5.72
C TYR A 114 -1.80 6.38 5.21
N CYS A 115 -2.82 6.11 6.02
CA CYS A 115 -4.22 6.22 5.61
C CYS A 115 -4.59 7.65 5.23
N VAL A 116 -4.09 8.65 5.96
CA VAL A 116 -4.29 10.07 5.62
C VAL A 116 -3.62 10.40 4.29
N ALA A 117 -2.37 10.00 4.08
CA ALA A 117 -1.66 10.24 2.83
C ALA A 117 -2.33 9.56 1.64
N ALA A 118 -2.76 8.30 1.79
CA ALA A 118 -3.48 7.55 0.77
C ALA A 118 -4.82 8.21 0.42
N GLY A 119 -5.60 8.64 1.42
CA GLY A 119 -6.86 9.34 1.22
C GLY A 119 -6.70 10.66 0.45
N GLN A 120 -5.66 11.43 0.76
CA GLN A 120 -5.33 12.65 0.02
C GLN A 120 -4.91 12.35 -1.43
N MET A 121 -4.04 11.37 -1.65
CA MET A 121 -3.62 10.98 -3.00
C MET A 121 -4.79 10.46 -3.85
N MET A 122 -5.72 9.72 -3.24
CA MET A 122 -6.97 9.31 -3.88
C MET A 122 -7.80 10.53 -4.30
N ALA A 123 -8.03 11.48 -3.39
CA ALA A 123 -8.83 12.66 -3.67
C ALA A 123 -8.21 13.54 -4.79
N ASP A 124 -6.89 13.72 -4.76
CA ASP A 124 -6.18 14.63 -5.66
C ASP A 124 -5.96 14.03 -7.06
N HIS A 125 -5.76 12.72 -7.16
CA HIS A 125 -5.26 12.09 -8.39
C HIS A 125 -6.02 10.86 -8.87
N TRP A 126 -6.86 10.26 -8.03
CA TRP A 126 -7.64 9.07 -8.36
C TRP A 126 -9.06 9.13 -7.78
N PRO A 127 -9.84 10.19 -8.07
CA PRO A 127 -11.17 10.35 -7.52
C PRO A 127 -12.10 9.28 -8.09
N LEU A 128 -12.60 8.40 -7.21
CA LEU A 128 -13.59 7.39 -7.56
C LEU A 128 -15.00 7.92 -7.24
N PRO A 129 -16.00 7.70 -8.13
CA PRO A 129 -17.40 7.83 -7.75
C PRO A 129 -17.73 6.96 -6.53
N ILE A 130 -18.70 7.37 -5.70
CA ILE A 130 -19.08 6.64 -4.47
C ILE A 130 -19.35 5.15 -4.73
N VAL A 131 -19.98 4.81 -5.85
CA VAL A 131 -20.23 3.41 -6.24
C VAL A 131 -18.92 2.64 -6.43
N GLN A 132 -17.94 3.23 -7.12
CA GLN A 132 -16.62 2.62 -7.33
C GLN A 132 -15.77 2.60 -6.05
N LEU A 133 -15.99 3.55 -5.14
CA LEU A 133 -15.38 3.52 -3.81
C LEU A 133 -15.88 2.29 -3.03
N ALA A 134 -17.18 2.03 -3.03
CA ALA A 134 -17.77 0.85 -2.40
C ALA A 134 -17.25 -0.45 -3.04
N GLU A 135 -17.12 -0.48 -4.37
CA GLU A 135 -16.51 -1.61 -5.08
C GLU A 135 -15.04 -1.80 -4.68
N ALA A 136 -14.26 -0.72 -4.59
CA ALA A 136 -12.87 -0.76 -4.14
C ALA A 136 -12.72 -1.31 -2.70
N PHE A 137 -13.64 -0.94 -1.79
CA PHE A 137 -13.68 -1.50 -0.44
C PHE A 137 -13.88 -3.02 -0.42
N HIS A 138 -14.61 -3.58 -1.38
CA HIS A 138 -14.80 -5.03 -1.52
C HIS A 138 -13.67 -5.71 -2.30
N ASN A 139 -13.00 -4.99 -3.19
CA ASN A 139 -11.97 -5.49 -4.10
C ASN A 139 -10.55 -5.17 -3.65
N GLN A 140 -10.27 -5.18 -2.35
CA GLN A 140 -8.96 -4.75 -1.83
C GLN A 140 -7.80 -5.58 -2.42
N GLY A 141 -7.08 -5.03 -3.40
CA GLY A 141 -6.04 -5.74 -4.17
C GLY A 141 -6.54 -6.69 -5.26
N GLY A 142 -7.84 -6.71 -5.54
CA GLY A 142 -8.44 -7.34 -6.71
C GLY A 142 -8.05 -8.82 -6.88
N PRO A 143 -7.73 -9.26 -8.12
CA PRO A 143 -7.30 -10.62 -8.39
C PRO A 143 -6.10 -11.08 -7.56
N PHE A 144 -5.17 -10.17 -7.24
CA PHE A 144 -3.93 -10.51 -6.50
C PHE A 144 -4.22 -11.05 -5.10
N MET A 145 -5.28 -10.56 -4.45
CA MET A 145 -5.70 -11.03 -3.12
C MET A 145 -6.68 -12.21 -3.17
N ARG A 146 -7.16 -12.59 -4.36
CA ARG A 146 -8.08 -13.72 -4.57
C ARG A 146 -7.42 -14.93 -5.25
N GLY A 147 -6.09 -14.94 -5.35
CA GLY A 147 -5.34 -16.01 -6.04
C GLY A 147 -5.47 -15.97 -7.56
N GLY A 148 -5.90 -14.84 -8.13
CA GLY A 148 -5.94 -14.60 -9.57
C GLY A 148 -4.58 -14.13 -10.09
N LYS A 149 -4.03 -14.85 -11.07
CA LYS A 149 -2.80 -14.47 -11.79
C LYS A 149 -3.04 -13.40 -12.86
#